data_AF-A0A7L4TH36-F1
#
_entry.id   AF-A0A7L4TH36-F1
#
_cell.length_a   1.000
_cell.length_b   1.000
_cell.length_c   1.000
_cell.angle_alpha   90.00
_cell.angle_beta   90.00
_cell.angle_gamma   90.00
#
_symmetry.space_group_name_H-M   'P 1'
#
loop_
_entity.id
_entity.type
_entity.pdbx_description
1 polymer ?
#
loop_
_entity_poly.entity_id
_entity_poly.type
_entity_poly.pdbx_seq_one_letter_code
_entity_poly.pdbx_strand_id
1 'polypeptide(L)' 'GDPKYGPKKKTLDIEGQALHEAKLGFTHPRTGEELEFSAPIPEDMEHLLHYLRKKELTLALYSAIMKSIK' A
#
# COMPACT_ATOMS: atom_id res chain seq x y z
N GLY A 1 4.84 -7.17 -7.52
CA GLY A 1 5.29 -5.85 -7.99
C GLY A 1 4.97 -5.73 -9.47
N ASP A 2 4.78 -4.51 -9.98
CA ASP A 2 4.38 -4.28 -11.38
C ASP A 2 5.24 -5.10 -12.37
N PRO A 3 4.65 -6.03 -13.14
CA PRO A 3 5.41 -6.90 -14.03
C PRO A 3 5.93 -6.20 -15.30
N LYS A 4 5.38 -5.02 -15.64
CA LYS A 4 5.71 -4.28 -16.87
C LYS A 4 6.64 -3.10 -16.59
N TYR A 5 6.36 -2.33 -15.55
CA TYR A 5 7.07 -1.09 -15.22
C TYR A 5 7.93 -1.20 -13.95
N GLY A 6 7.82 -2.31 -13.22
CA GLY A 6 8.57 -2.54 -12.00
C GLY A 6 10.03 -2.96 -12.24
N PRO A 7 10.86 -2.94 -11.18
CA PRO A 7 12.23 -3.46 -11.25
C PRO A 7 12.25 -4.92 -11.69
N LYS A 8 13.26 -5.32 -12.49
CA LYS A 8 13.43 -6.70 -12.96
C LYS A 8 13.57 -7.73 -11.84
N LYS A 9 14.11 -7.32 -10.69
CA LYS A 9 14.21 -8.14 -9.48
C LYS A 9 12.99 -7.89 -8.60
N LYS A 10 12.35 -8.96 -8.10
CA LYS A 10 11.22 -8.85 -7.16
C LYS A 10 11.67 -8.11 -5.90
N THR A 11 11.10 -6.94 -5.64
CA THR A 11 11.46 -6.07 -4.49
C THR A 11 10.47 -6.17 -3.32
N LEU A 12 9.22 -6.50 -3.61
CA LEU A 12 8.11 -6.56 -2.67
C LEU A 12 7.39 -7.89 -2.83
N ASP A 13 6.90 -8.43 -1.72
CA ASP A 13 6.11 -9.65 -1.73
C ASP A 13 4.63 -9.32 -1.93
N ILE A 14 4.28 -9.05 -3.19
CA ILE A 14 2.92 -8.83 -3.67
C ILE A 14 2.82 -9.32 -5.10
N GLU A 15 1.69 -9.91 -5.45
CA GLU A 15 1.38 -10.32 -6.81
C GLU A 15 0.84 -9.12 -7.60
N GLY A 16 1.38 -8.90 -8.81
CA GLY A 16 0.97 -7.74 -9.60
C GLY A 16 1.32 -6.38 -8.98
N GLN A 17 0.54 -5.36 -9.32
CA GLN A 17 0.73 -3.98 -8.88
C GLN A 17 0.16 -3.77 -7.48
N ALA A 18 0.84 -3.01 -6.63
CA ALA A 18 0.26 -2.49 -5.38
C ALA A 18 -0.65 -1.30 -5.69
N LEU A 19 -1.76 -1.56 -6.40
CA LEU A 19 -2.71 -0.57 -6.89
C LEU A 19 -4.13 -0.96 -6.44
N HIS A 20 -4.79 -0.06 -5.72
CA HIS A 20 -6.15 -0.26 -5.22
C HIS A 20 -6.99 0.99 -5.43
N GLU A 21 -8.11 0.86 -6.14
CA GLU A 21 -9.11 1.91 -6.26
C GLU A 21 -10.00 1.91 -5.01
N ALA A 22 -9.60 2.67 -4.00
CA ALA A 22 -10.24 2.63 -2.68
C ALA A 22 -11.66 3.23 -2.66
N LYS A 23 -11.95 4.14 -3.60
CA LYS A 23 -13.22 4.85 -3.70
C LYS A 23 -13.58 5.07 -5.16
N LEU A 24 -14.87 4.93 -5.45
CA LEU A 24 -15.46 5.24 -6.75
C LEU A 24 -16.67 6.14 -6.52
N GLY A 25 -16.70 7.29 -7.18
CA GLY A 25 -17.81 8.23 -7.11
C GLY A 25 -18.29 8.62 -8.51
N PHE A 26 -19.61 8.64 -8.71
CA PHE A 26 -20.21 9.10 -9.96
C PHE A 26 -21.68 9.50 -9.79
N THR A 27 -22.17 10.37 -10.67
CA THR A 27 -23.59 10.72 -10.78
C THR A 27 -24.37 9.56 -11.40
N HIS A 28 -25.41 9.07 -10.72
CA HIS A 28 -26.23 7.98 -11.20
C HIS A 28 -26.96 8.38 -12.51
N PRO A 29 -26.78 7.64 -13.62
CA PRO A 29 -27.19 8.10 -14.94
C PRO A 29 -28.71 8.18 -15.13
N ARG A 30 -29.50 7.57 -14.24
CA ARG A 30 -30.97 7.60 -14.29
C ARG A 30 -31.61 8.51 -13.25
N THR A 31 -31.02 8.64 -12.05
CA THR A 31 -31.63 9.43 -10.95
C THR A 31 -30.96 10.79 -10.77
N GLY A 32 -29.74 10.99 -11.29
CA GLY A 32 -28.98 12.22 -11.09
C GLY A 32 -28.38 12.35 -9.69
N GLU A 33 -28.50 11.32 -8.84
CA GLU A 33 -27.96 11.34 -7.48
C GLU A 33 -26.45 11.08 -7.50
N GLU A 34 -25.71 11.76 -6.64
CA GLU A 34 -24.30 11.48 -6.40
C GLU A 34 -24.16 10.19 -5.60
N LEU A 35 -23.44 9.20 -6.14
CA LEU A 35 -23.14 7.93 -5.49
C LEU A 35 -21.66 7.86 -5.14
N GLU A 36 -21.34 7.39 -3.93
CA GLU A 36 -19.98 7.07 -3.51
C GLU A 36 -19.94 5.61 -3.02
N PHE A 37 -18.96 4.87 -3.52
CA PHE A 37 -18.65 3.51 -3.12
C PHE A 37 -17.23 3.47 -2.57
N SER A 38 -16.99 2.57 -1.62
CA SER A 38 -15.66 2.30 -1.09
C SER A 38 -15.43 0.81 -0.95
N ALA A 39 -14.16 0.41 -1.08
CA ALA A 39 -13.73 -0.97 -0.89
C ALA A 39 -12.64 -1.03 0.17
N PRO A 40 -12.68 -2.01 1.09
CA PRO A 40 -11.59 -2.22 2.03
C PRO A 40 -10.29 -2.51 1.26
N ILE A 41 -9.17 -2.25 1.91
CA ILE A 41 -7.87 -2.57 1.34
C ILE A 41 -7.74 -4.10 1.17
N PRO A 42 -7.19 -4.59 0.04
CA PRO A 42 -6.95 -6.01 -0.16
C PRO A 42 -5.99 -6.61 0.88
N GLU A 43 -6.21 -7.87 1.25
CA GLU A 43 -5.46 -8.58 2.29
C GLU A 43 -3.95 -8.66 2.01
N ASP A 44 -3.56 -8.91 0.76
CA ASP A 44 -2.15 -8.94 0.33
C ASP A 44 -1.46 -7.58 0.52
N MET A 45 -2.17 -6.49 0.24
CA MET A 45 -1.72 -5.14 0.49
C MET A 45 -1.64 -4.83 1.99
N GLU A 46 -2.60 -5.28 2.80
CA GLU A 46 -2.54 -5.14 4.26
C GLU A 46 -1.29 -5.82 4.83
N HIS A 47 -1.03 -7.06 4.43
CA HIS A 47 0.16 -7.81 4.83
C HIS A 47 1.45 -7.11 4.40
N LEU A 48 1.50 -6.60 3.17
CA LEU A 48 2.64 -5.86 2.67
C LEU A 48 2.88 -4.58 3.49
N LEU A 49 1.83 -3.81 3.77
CA LEU A 49 1.93 -2.59 4.57
C LEU A 49 2.40 -2.89 6.00
N HIS A 50 1.88 -3.94 6.62
CA HIS A 50 2.30 -4.37 7.95
C HIS A 50 3.80 -4.67 7.98
N TYR A 51 4.29 -5.45 7.01
CA TYR A 51 5.71 -5.78 6.86
C TYR A 51 6.58 -4.53 6.70
N LEU A 52 6.18 -3.60 5.81
CA LEU A 52 6.94 -2.37 5.54
C LEU A 52 7.03 -1.46 6.76
N ARG A 53 5.91 -1.25 7.47
CA ARG A 53 5.86 -0.43 8.70
C ARG A 53 6.73 -1.03 9.80
N LYS A 54 6.68 -2.35 10.00
CA LYS A 54 7.51 -3.04 11.00
C LYS A 54 9.00 -2.90 10.67
N LYS A 55 9.37 -3.03 9.38
CA LYS A 55 10.76 -2.87 8.93
C LYS A 55 11.28 -1.45 9.17
N GLU A 56 10.48 -0.44 8.87
CA GLU A 56 10.82 0.97 9.12
C GLU A 56 11.06 1.25 10.61
N LEU A 57 10.14 0.81 11.48
CA LEU A 57 10.28 0.96 12.94
C LEU A 57 11.56 0.32 13.48
N THR A 58 11.89 -0.88 12.99
CA THR A 58 13.11 -1.60 13.41
C THR A 58 14.37 -0.83 13.02
N LEU A 59 14.40 -0.29 11.80
CA LEU A 59 15.53 0.50 11.29
C LEU A 59 15.67 1.83 12.03
N ALA A 60 14.55 2.50 12.31
CA ALA A 60 14.53 3.73 13.08
C ALA A 60 15.07 3.52 14.50
N LEU A 61 14.66 2.44 15.18
CA LEU A 61 15.14 2.08 16.50
C LEU A 61 16.65 1.80 16.50
N TYR A 62 17.12 1.00 15.54
CA TYR A 62 18.55 0.70 15.41
C TYR A 62 19.38 1.97 15.18
N SER A 63 18.93 2.86 14.30
CA SER A 63 19.58 4.16 14.04
C SER A 63 19.64 5.03 15.30
N ALA A 64 18.54 5.10 16.07
CA ALA A 64 18.49 5.84 17.32
C ALA A 64 19.47 5.30 18.37
N ILE A 65 19.53 3.97 18.54
CA ILE A 65 20.48 3.31 19.45
C ILE A 65 21.92 3.61 19.03
N MET A 66 22.25 3.44 17.75
CA MET A 66 23.61 3.67 17.24
C MET A 66 24.07 5.13 17.35
N LYS A 67 23.14 6.10 17.30
CA LYS A 67 23.44 7.52 17.56
C LYS A 67 23.68 7.81 19.04
N SER A 68 23.09 7.05 19.95
CA SER A 68 23.27 7.22 21.39
C SER A 68 24.56 6.59 21.94
N ILE A 69 25.23 5.75 21.14
CA ILE A 69 26.47 5.03 21.52
C ILE A 69 27.73 5.72 20.94
N LYS A 70 27.57 6.66 20.00
CA LYS A 70 28.64 7.50 19.45
C LYS A 70 28.66 8.85 20.15
#